data_AF-A0A1R1J599-F1
#
_entry.id   AF-A0A1R1J599-F1
#
_cell.length_a   1.000
_cell.length_b   1.000
_cell.length_c   1.000
_cell.angle_alpha   90.00
_cell.angle_beta   90.00
_cell.angle_gamma   90.00
#
_symmetry.space_group_name_H-M   'P 1'
#
loop_
_entity.id
_entity.type
_entity.pdbx_description
1 polymer ?
#
loop_
_entity_poly.entity_id
_entity_poly.type
_entity_poly.pdbx_seq_one_letter_code
_entity_poly.pdbx_strand_id
1 'polypeptide(L)'
;MSGDISVVITQEQISALAEQIKQSVTTAQLAESTAKSEFCKIWPEASAGLTALKTVLELVPGVSVLAGAAIAIVLAAGNAASGAVCTKS
;
A
#
# COMPACT_ATOMS: atom_id res chain seq x y z
N MET A 1 23.43 -45.51 18.58
CA MET A 1 22.02 -45.27 18.96
C MET A 1 21.62 -43.93 18.37
N SER A 2 21.08 -43.93 17.15
CA SER A 2 20.54 -42.73 16.51
C SER A 2 19.09 -42.63 16.93
N GLY A 3 18.81 -41.81 17.93
CA GLY A 3 17.43 -41.52 18.34
C GLY A 3 16.80 -40.60 17.31
N ASP A 4 15.91 -41.14 16.49
CA ASP A 4 14.99 -40.36 15.68
C ASP A 4 14.16 -39.46 16.61
N ILE A 5 14.39 -38.14 16.52
CA ILE A 5 13.58 -37.15 17.23
C ILE A 5 12.24 -37.09 16.51
N SER A 6 11.32 -37.97 16.90
CA SER A 6 9.91 -37.86 16.52
C SER A 6 9.34 -36.63 17.23
N VAL A 7 9.30 -35.51 16.53
CA VAL A 7 8.58 -34.31 16.98
C VAL A 7 7.10 -34.62 16.87
N VAL A 8 6.54 -35.17 17.95
CA VAL A 8 5.08 -35.37 18.08
C VAL A 8 4.46 -33.99 18.30
N ILE A 9 4.09 -33.34 17.20
CA ILE A 9 3.28 -32.12 17.25
C ILE A 9 1.91 -32.54 17.77
N THR A 10 1.58 -32.11 18.98
CA THR A 10 0.27 -32.44 19.59
C THR A 10 -0.84 -31.66 18.89
N GLN A 11 -2.07 -32.20 18.90
CA GLN A 11 -3.24 -31.54 18.30
C GLN A 11 -3.43 -30.10 18.83
N GLU A 12 -3.06 -29.85 20.08
CA GLU A 12 -3.09 -28.52 20.69
C GLU A 12 -2.06 -27.56 20.07
N GLN A 13 -0.85 -28.02 19.76
CA GLN A 13 0.17 -27.21 19.07
C GLN A 13 -0.28 -26.83 17.66
N ILE A 14 -0.96 -27.73 16.95
CA ILE A 14 -1.52 -27.45 15.62
C ILE A 14 -2.63 -26.39 15.72
N SER A 15 -3.50 -26.51 16.73
CA SER A 15 -4.61 -25.57 16.94
C SER A 15 -4.10 -24.17 17.32
N ALA A 16 -3.10 -24.10 18.20
CA ALA A 16 -2.46 -22.84 18.57
C ALA A 16 -1.73 -22.17 17.39
N LEU A 17 -1.06 -22.97 16.54
CA LEU A 17 -0.42 -22.48 15.32
C LEU A 17 -1.46 -21.97 14.31
N ALA A 18 -2.57 -22.69 14.12
CA ALA A 18 -3.64 -22.26 13.22
C ALA A 18 -4.27 -20.93 13.65
N GLU A 19 -4.47 -20.72 14.95
CA GLU A 19 -4.98 -19.46 15.48
C GLU A 19 -3.95 -18.32 15.38
N GLN A 20 -2.66 -18.59 15.62
CA GLN A 20 -1.60 -17.60 15.36
C GLN A 20 -1.53 -17.19 13.88
N ILE A 21 -1.64 -18.16 12.96
CA ILE A 21 -1.65 -17.89 11.52
C ILE A 21 -2.87 -17.06 11.15
N LYS A 22 -4.07 -17.42 11.62
CA LYS A 22 -5.29 -16.61 11.39
C LYS A 22 -5.12 -15.18 11.88
N GLN A 23 -4.65 -14.99 13.11
CA GLN A 23 -4.45 -13.64 13.67
C GLN A 23 -3.45 -12.84 12.86
N SER A 24 -2.34 -13.46 12.45
CA SER A 24 -1.29 -12.81 11.65
C SER A 24 -1.80 -12.39 10.27
N VAL A 25 -2.54 -13.27 9.59
CA VAL A 25 -3.14 -13.00 8.28
C VAL A 25 -4.21 -11.92 8.38
N THR A 26 -5.07 -11.99 9.40
CA THR A 26 -6.14 -11.01 9.62
C THR A 26 -5.55 -9.63 9.92
N THR A 27 -4.48 -9.56 10.71
CA THR A 27 -3.79 -8.30 11.03
C THR A 27 -3.13 -7.69 9.79
N ALA A 28 -2.48 -8.50 8.96
CA ALA A 28 -1.89 -8.05 7.70
C ALA A 28 -2.96 -7.52 6.73
N GLN A 29 -4.09 -8.21 6.59
CA GLN A 29 -5.21 -7.75 5.77
C GLN A 29 -5.87 -6.47 6.31
N LEU A 30 -5.95 -6.30 7.63
CA LEU A 30 -6.44 -5.07 8.26
C LEU A 30 -5.51 -3.88 7.98
N ALA A 31 -4.20 -4.08 8.04
CA ALA A 31 -3.22 -3.04 7.71
C ALA A 31 -3.27 -2.65 6.23
N GLU A 32 -3.38 -3.64 5.33
CA GLU A 32 -3.49 -3.43 3.88
C GLU A 32 -4.82 -2.74 3.51
N SER A 33 -5.92 -3.16 4.13
CA SER A 33 -7.25 -2.55 3.97
C SER A 33 -7.28 -1.09 4.43
N THR A 34 -6.59 -0.78 5.53
CA THR A 34 -6.50 0.59 6.06
C THR A 34 -5.68 1.49 5.14
N ALA A 35 -4.50 1.04 4.70
CA ALA A 35 -3.65 1.81 3.79
C ALA A 35 -4.35 2.08 2.44
N LYS A 36 -5.03 1.08 1.88
CA LYS A 36 -5.86 1.23 0.68
C LYS A 36 -6.99 2.24 0.89
N SER A 37 -7.75 2.10 1.98
CA SER A 37 -8.89 2.99 2.29
C SER A 37 -8.45 4.45 2.44
N GLU A 38 -7.39 4.70 3.19
CA GLU A 38 -6.85 6.05 3.40
C GLU A 38 -6.25 6.63 2.11
N PHE A 39 -5.53 5.82 1.32
CA PHE A 39 -5.05 6.25 0.00
C PHE A 39 -6.22 6.65 -0.92
N CYS A 40 -7.28 5.84 -0.99
CA CYS A 40 -8.43 6.14 -1.84
C CYS A 40 -9.22 7.38 -1.40
N LYS A 41 -9.21 7.73 -0.11
CA LYS A 41 -9.79 8.98 0.39
C LYS A 41 -8.93 10.20 0.04
N ILE A 42 -7.62 10.10 0.20
CA ILE A 42 -6.71 11.25 0.11
C ILE A 42 -6.26 11.52 -1.34
N TRP A 43 -6.12 10.47 -2.17
CA TRP A 43 -5.60 10.60 -3.52
C TRP A 43 -6.35 11.61 -4.43
N PRO A 44 -7.69 11.67 -4.44
CA PRO A 44 -8.41 12.65 -5.26
C PRO A 44 -7.98 14.09 -4.97
N GLU A 45 -7.93 14.47 -3.69
CA GLU A 45 -7.52 15.82 -3.26
C GLU A 45 -6.03 16.06 -3.50
N ALA A 46 -5.18 15.06 -3.19
CA ALA A 46 -3.75 15.14 -3.44
C ALA A 46 -3.43 15.31 -4.94
N SER A 47 -4.13 14.60 -5.82
CA SER A 47 -3.94 14.69 -7.28
C SER A 47 -4.35 16.07 -7.83
N ALA A 48 -5.42 16.67 -7.29
CA ALA A 48 -5.84 18.02 -7.65
C ALA A 48 -4.80 19.06 -7.21
N GLY A 49 -4.29 18.95 -5.97
CA GLY A 49 -3.23 19.82 -5.44
C GLY A 49 -1.93 19.71 -6.22
N LEU A 50 -1.50 18.49 -6.55
CA LEU A 50 -0.32 18.23 -7.39
C LEU A 50 -0.49 18.82 -8.80
N THR A 51 -1.67 18.70 -9.39
CA THR A 51 -1.97 19.28 -10.71
C THR A 51 -1.89 20.81 -10.67
N ALA A 52 -2.47 21.45 -9.66
CA ALA A 52 -2.37 22.90 -9.47
C ALA A 52 -0.92 23.34 -9.27
N LEU A 53 -0.16 22.61 -8.45
CA LEU A 53 1.26 22.90 -8.20
C LEU A 53 2.09 22.76 -9.48
N LYS A 54 1.82 21.75 -10.31
CA LYS A 54 2.46 21.59 -11.63
C LYS A 54 2.23 22.82 -12.51
N THR A 55 0.98 23.29 -12.61
CA THR A 55 0.62 24.48 -13.38
C THR A 55 1.34 25.74 -12.88
N VAL A 56 1.42 25.93 -11.56
CA VAL A 56 2.14 27.06 -10.97
C VAL A 56 3.63 26.98 -11.27
N LEU A 57 4.24 25.81 -11.17
CA LEU A 57 5.66 25.62 -11.43
C LEU A 57 6.01 25.78 -12.91
N GLU A 58 5.10 25.46 -13.83
CA GLU A 58 5.27 25.72 -15.27
C GLU A 58 5.37 27.22 -15.59
N LEU A 59 4.80 28.08 -14.76
CA LEU A 59 4.87 29.54 -14.91
C LEU A 59 6.17 30.15 -14.37
N VAL A 60 6.99 29.39 -13.62
CA VAL A 60 8.24 29.88 -13.02
C VAL A 60 9.44 29.44 -13.88
N PRO A 61 10.12 30.36 -14.58
CA PRO A 61 11.29 30.04 -15.38
C PRO A 61 12.42 29.46 -14.52
N GLY A 62 12.98 28.30 -14.92
CA GLY A 62 14.15 27.68 -14.30
C GLY A 62 13.89 26.57 -13.27
N VAL A 63 12.71 26.51 -12.65
CA VAL A 63 12.32 25.44 -11.70
C VAL A 63 11.39 24.41 -12.35
N SER A 64 10.71 24.81 -13.43
CA SER A 64 9.61 24.07 -14.05
C SER A 64 9.95 22.67 -14.57
N VAL A 65 11.14 22.47 -15.13
CA VAL A 65 11.46 21.25 -15.89
C VAL A 65 11.62 20.03 -14.97
N LEU A 66 12.37 20.16 -13.88
CA LEU A 66 12.61 19.05 -12.94
C LEU A 66 11.41 18.81 -12.03
N ALA A 67 10.85 19.88 -11.44
CA ALA A 67 9.73 19.75 -10.52
C ALA A 67 8.44 19.34 -11.25
N GLY A 68 8.20 19.86 -12.46
CA GLY A 68 7.07 19.48 -13.30
C GLY A 68 7.13 18.00 -13.73
N ALA A 69 8.31 17.50 -14.10
CA ALA A 69 8.50 16.08 -14.44
C ALA A 69 8.27 15.16 -13.24
N ALA A 70 8.81 15.51 -12.06
CA ALA A 70 8.60 14.74 -10.83
C ALA A 70 7.11 14.66 -10.45
N ILE A 71 6.40 15.79 -10.51
CA ILE A 71 4.96 15.82 -10.22
C ILE A 71 4.17 15.00 -11.23
N ALA A 72 4.53 15.05 -12.51
CA ALA A 72 3.89 14.24 -13.55
C ALA A 72 4.06 12.73 -13.30
N ILE A 73 5.24 12.30 -12.85
CA ILE A 73 5.50 10.91 -12.47
C ILE A 73 4.62 10.49 -11.28
N VAL A 74 4.55 11.33 -10.24
CA VAL A 74 3.72 11.07 -9.06
C VAL A 74 2.24 10.96 -9.44
N LEU A 75 1.73 11.85 -10.30
CA LEU A 75 0.36 11.79 -10.81
C LEU A 75 0.09 10.51 -11.60
N ALA A 76 0.99 10.12 -12.50
CA ALA A 76 0.86 8.89 -13.28
C ALA A 76 0.86 7.64 -12.38
N ALA A 77 1.81 7.57 -11.45
CA ALA A 77 1.93 6.45 -10.52
C ALA A 77 0.73 6.34 -9.59
N GLY A 78 0.27 7.45 -9.00
CA GLY A 78 -0.88 7.43 -8.10
C GLY A 78 -2.20 7.21 -8.82
N ASN A 79 -2.36 7.65 -10.07
CA ASN A 79 -3.54 7.30 -10.88
C ASN A 79 -3.57 5.80 -11.23
N ALA A 80 -2.42 5.20 -11.56
CA ALA A 80 -2.31 3.76 -11.77
C ALA A 80 -2.61 2.98 -10.48
N ALA A 81 -2.06 3.44 -9.35
CA ALA A 81 -2.34 2.86 -8.03
C ALA A 81 -3.82 2.98 -7.69
N SER A 82 -4.43 4.15 -7.86
CA SER A 82 -5.86 4.39 -7.63
C SER A 82 -6.73 3.50 -8.51
N GLY A 83 -6.42 3.36 -9.80
CA GLY A 83 -7.14 2.44 -10.68
C GLY A 83 -7.04 0.96 -10.25
N ALA A 84 -5.91 0.55 -9.67
CA ALA A 84 -5.69 -0.81 -9.20
C ALA A 84 -6.32 -1.10 -7.83
N VAL A 85 -6.27 -0.14 -6.90
CA VAL A 85 -6.64 -0.37 -5.51
C VAL A 85 -7.96 0.29 -5.13
N CYS A 86 -8.34 1.41 -5.74
CA CYS A 86 -9.60 2.10 -5.50
C CYS A 86 -10.65 1.62 -6.51
N THR A 87 -11.11 0.39 -6.32
CA THR A 87 -12.29 -0.12 -7.04
C THR A 87 -13.46 0.81 -6.77
N LYS A 88 -14.10 1.27 -7.85
CA LYS A 88 -15.37 1.99 -7.81
C LYS A 88 -16.42 1.00 -7.30
N SER A 89 -16.62 0.95 -5.98
CA SER A 89 -17.76 0.24 -5.37
C SER A 89 -19.08 0.82 -5.87
#